data_AF-A0A6N9R2M4-F1
#
_entry.id   AF-A0A6N9R2M4-F1
#
_cell.length_a   1.000
_cell.length_b   1.000
_cell.length_c   1.000
_cell.angle_alpha   90.00
_cell.angle_beta   90.00
_cell.angle_gamma   90.00
#
_symmetry.space_group_name_H-M   'P 1'
#
loop_
_entity.id
_entity.type
_entity.pdbx_description
1 polymer ?
#
loop_
_entity_poly.entity_id
_entity_poly.type
_entity_poly.pdbx_seq_one_letter_code
_entity_poly.pdbx_strand_id
1 'polypeptide(L)' 'MTFEELAEASRVSRRTLLNISAGNYHGDLRTWLMLAKAWGVSLDELFEAVWK' A
#
# COMPACT_ATOMS: atom_id res chain seq x y z
N MET A 1 -6.55 -7.05 -8.12
CA MET A 1 -6.24 -5.64 -8.41
C MET A 1 -4.83 -5.56 -8.99
N THR A 2 -4.64 -4.86 -10.10
CA THR A 2 -3.34 -4.61 -10.74
C THR A 2 -2.62 -3.42 -10.08
N PHE A 3 -1.33 -3.21 -10.38
CA PHE A 3 -0.60 -2.03 -9.92
C PHE A 3 -1.15 -0.72 -10.50
N GLU A 4 -1.73 -0.74 -11.71
CA GLU A 4 -2.38 0.42 -12.29
C GLU A 4 -3.66 0.78 -11.54
N GLU A 5 -4.54 -0.21 -11.31
CA GLU A 5 -5.77 -0.02 -10.54
C GLU A 5 -5.48 0.48 -9.12
N LEU A 6 -4.44 -0.06 -8.47
CA LEU A 6 -4.06 0.37 -7.13
C LEU A 6 -3.50 1.79 -7.11
N ALA A 7 -2.71 2.17 -8.13
CA ALA A 7 -2.17 3.52 -8.23
C ALA A 7 -3.29 4.55 -8.39
N GLU A 8 -4.31 4.22 -9.17
CA GLU A 8 -5.51 5.05 -9.35
C GLU A 8 -6.30 5.17 -8.02
N ALA A 9 -6.59 4.04 -7.37
CA ALA A 9 -7.40 4.03 -6.15
C ALA A 9 -6.69 4.68 -4.94
N SER A 10 -5.38 4.46 -4.77
CA SER A 10 -4.62 4.95 -3.62
C SER A 10 -3.93 6.29 -3.86
N ARG A 11 -3.91 6.80 -5.09
CA ARG A 11 -3.08 7.97 -5.50
C ARG A 11 -1.59 7.81 -5.20
N VAL A 12 -1.12 6.59 -4.95
CA VAL A 12 0.30 6.25 -4.81
C VAL A 12 0.83 5.95 -6.22
N SER A 13 2.01 6.48 -6.55
CA SER A 13 2.56 6.27 -7.90
C SER A 13 2.83 4.78 -8.17
N ARG A 14 2.57 4.31 -9.40
CA ARG A 14 2.90 2.93 -9.82
C ARG A 14 4.36 2.57 -9.54
N ARG A 15 5.29 3.53 -9.71
CA ARG A 15 6.71 3.36 -9.39
C ARG A 15 6.94 3.10 -7.91
N THR A 16 6.26 3.84 -7.03
CA THR A 16 6.33 3.64 -5.58
C THR A 16 5.82 2.26 -5.20
N LEU A 17 4.68 1.83 -5.75
CA LEU A 17 4.11 0.50 -5.48
C LEU A 17 5.06 -0.62 -5.93
N LEU A 18 5.68 -0.48 -7.10
CA LEU A 18 6.68 -1.43 -7.57
C LEU A 18 7.92 -1.47 -6.67
N ASN A 19 8.42 -0.31 -6.25
CA ASN A 19 9.56 -0.25 -5.31
C ASN A 19 9.24 -0.89 -3.97
N ILE A 20 8.00 -0.75 -3.46
CA ILE A 20 7.53 -1.42 -2.25
C ILE A 20 7.51 -2.94 -2.45
N SER A 21 6.92 -3.41 -3.55
CA SER A 21 6.86 -4.85 -3.84
C SER A 21 8.25 -5.49 -4.03
N ALA A 22 9.22 -4.72 -4.51
CA ALA A 22 10.59 -5.16 -4.70
C ALA A 22 11.45 -5.07 -3.41
N GLY A 23 10.92 -4.53 -2.31
CA GLY A 23 11.68 -4.29 -1.08
C GLY A 23 12.69 -3.14 -1.16
N ASN A 24 12.69 -2.37 -2.26
CA ASN A 24 13.60 -1.23 -2.46
C ASN A 24 13.14 0.03 -1.73
N TYR A 25 11.90 0.05 -1.25
CA TYR A 25 11.32 1.17 -0.52
C TYR A 25 10.27 0.68 0.46
N HIS A 26 10.32 1.11 1.71
CA HIS A 26 9.40 0.64 2.75
C HIS A 26 8.10 1.46 2.86
N GLY A 27 7.94 2.55 2.11
CA GLY A 27 6.81 3.46 2.34
C GLY A 27 6.94 4.26 3.63
N ASP A 28 6.22 5.37 3.70
CA ASP A 28 5.98 6.10 4.94
C ASP A 28 4.56 5.80 5.47
N LEU A 29 4.25 6.26 6.69
CA LEU A 29 2.92 6.07 7.28
C LEU A 29 1.80 6.58 6.35
N ARG A 30 2.04 7.68 5.63
CA ARG A 30 1.08 8.24 4.67
C ARG A 30 0.80 7.26 3.53
N THR A 31 1.82 6.61 2.99
CA THR A 31 1.70 5.60 1.94
C THR A 31 0.81 4.45 2.41
N TRP A 32 1.07 3.94 3.61
CA TRP A 32 0.27 2.85 4.20
C TRP A 32 -1.18 3.26 4.49
N LEU A 33 -1.42 4.48 4.96
CA LEU A 33 -2.77 5.04 5.13
C LEU A 33 -3.55 5.14 3.81
N MET A 34 -2.89 5.59 2.74
CA MET A 34 -3.52 5.69 1.43
C MET A 34 -3.85 4.32 0.84
N LEU A 35 -2.98 3.34 1.06
CA LEU A 35 -3.19 1.95 0.67
C LEU A 35 -4.34 1.30 1.44
N ALA A 36 -4.35 1.43 2.78
CA ALA A 36 -5.45 0.97 3.63
C ALA A 36 -6.80 1.55 3.18
N LYS A 37 -6.84 2.87 2.93
CA LYS A 37 -8.02 3.56 2.40
C LYS A 37 -8.47 2.98 1.05
N ALA A 38 -7.55 2.70 0.13
CA ALA A 38 -7.88 2.15 -1.19
C ALA A 38 -8.48 0.75 -1.10
N TRP A 39 -8.04 -0.05 -0.12
CA TRP A 39 -8.59 -1.37 0.15
C TRP A 39 -9.83 -1.37 1.04
N GLY A 40 -10.21 -0.22 1.61
CA GLY A 40 -11.34 -0.12 2.52
C GLY A 40 -11.13 -0.83 3.86
N VAL A 41 -9.87 -0.96 4.30
CA VAL A 41 -9.49 -1.62 5.55
C VAL A 41 -8.82 -0.63 6.51
N SER A 42 -8.80 -0.97 7.79
CA SER A 42 -8.00 -0.27 8.80
C SER A 42 -6.50 -0.59 8.65
N LEU A 43 -5.64 0.23 9.27
CA LEU A 43 -4.20 -0.08 9.32
C LEU A 43 -3.91 -1.36 10.11
N ASP A 44 -4.69 -1.64 11.17
CA ASP A 44 -4.54 -2.85 11.97
C ASP A 44 -4.83 -4.10 11.15
N GLU A 45 -5.92 -4.10 10.37
CA GLU A 45 -6.24 -5.18 9.42
C GLU A 45 -5.16 -5.32 8.33
N LEU A 46 -4.65 -4.19 7.81
CA LEU A 46 -3.60 -4.20 6.78
C LEU A 46 -2.31 -4.88 7.26
N PHE A 47 -1.95 -4.71 8.53
CA PHE A 47 -0.72 -5.24 9.11
C PHE A 47 -0.91 -6.49 9.99
N GLU A 48 -2.12 -7.05 10.09
CA GLU A 48 -2.43 -8.16 10.99
C GLU A 48 -1.47 -9.35 10.82
N ALA A 49 -1.11 -9.66 9.57
CA ALA A 49 -0.22 -10.79 9.24
C ALA A 49 1.25 -10.59 9.68
N VAL A 50 1.68 -9.37 10.00
CA VAL A 50 3.04 -9.09 10.49
C VAL A 50 3.19 -9.44 11.97
N TRP A 51 2.09 -9.36 12.72
CA TRP A 51 2.09 -9.54 14.18
C TRP A 51 1.86 -11.00 14.62
N LYS A 52 1.54 -11.88 13.68
CA LYS A 52 1.35 -13.31 13.90
C LYS A 52 2.62 -14.09 13.57
#